data_AF-A0A348VUX0-F1
#
_entry.id   AF-A0A348VUX0-F1
#
_cell.length_a   1.000
_cell.length_b   1.000
_cell.length_c   1.000
_cell.angle_alpha   90.00
_cell.angle_beta   90.00
_cell.angle_gamma   90.00
#
_symmetry.space_group_name_H-M   'P 1'
#
loop_
_entity.id
_entity.type
_entity.pdbx_description
1 polymer ?
#
loop_
_entity_poly.entity_id
_entity_poly.type
_entity_poly.pdbx_seq_one_letter_code
_entity_poly.pdbx_strand_id
1 'polypeptide(L)'
;MLNRLKPVLENKAVAKIGQNMKYDMLVLAHHGIAVQGAAFDTMIASYVLHPGRPSHGLDALALEYLNYKTTTYADVTGTGRKQIGFDEVDVQTATDYSGEDADITLRLKLNLAPRLAEQGVEALFRDMEMPLMEVLADMERTGVRIDASFLQKMSGSLEGDISSLEEKIYELAGEKFNINSPK
;
A
#
# COMPACT_ATOMS: atom_id res chain seq x y z
N MET A 1 5.66 -4.43 25.23
CA MET A 1 6.54 -3.40 24.61
C MET A 1 5.72 -2.30 23.95
N LEU A 2 4.79 -2.60 23.04
CA LEU A 2 3.94 -1.60 22.35
C LEU A 2 3.11 -0.68 23.27
N ASN A 3 2.60 -1.18 24.42
CA ASN A 3 1.87 -0.35 25.39
C ASN A 3 2.66 0.86 25.91
N ARG A 4 4.01 0.81 25.88
CA ARG A 4 4.84 1.94 26.28
C ARG A 4 4.90 3.04 25.22
N LEU A 5 4.66 2.70 23.95
CA LEU A 5 4.65 3.64 22.82
C LEU A 5 3.25 4.23 22.58
N LYS A 6 2.20 3.52 23.01
CA LYS A 6 0.80 3.95 22.88
C LYS A 6 0.56 5.41 23.28
N PRO A 7 1.06 5.93 24.43
CA PRO A 7 0.84 7.33 24.79
C PRO A 7 1.40 8.35 23.79
N VAL A 8 2.47 8.01 23.07
CA VAL A 8 3.06 8.89 22.05
C VAL A 8 2.34 8.74 20.72
N LEU A 9 2.01 7.49 20.34
CA LEU A 9 1.36 7.17 19.08
C LEU A 9 -0.07 7.71 19.00
N GLU A 10 -0.83 7.66 20.10
CA GLU A 10 -2.22 8.17 20.16
C GLU A 10 -2.30 9.66 20.52
N ASN A 11 -1.17 10.33 20.78
CA ASN A 11 -1.18 11.75 21.11
C ASN A 11 -1.19 12.62 19.85
N LYS A 12 -2.33 13.26 19.56
CA LYS A 12 -2.51 14.17 18.42
C LYS A 12 -1.56 15.38 18.40
N ALA A 13 -1.06 15.83 19.56
CA ALA A 13 -0.10 16.94 19.64
C ALA A 13 1.33 16.54 19.23
N VAL A 14 1.63 15.24 19.18
CA VAL A 14 2.90 14.75 18.64
C VAL A 14 2.70 14.53 17.15
N ALA A 15 3.36 15.34 16.32
CA ALA A 15 3.36 15.19 14.88
C ALA A 15 4.15 13.93 14.47
N LYS A 16 3.58 13.13 13.58
CA LYS A 16 4.26 11.98 12.95
C LYS A 16 4.43 12.20 11.47
N ILE A 17 5.58 11.78 10.99
CA ILE A 17 5.98 11.82 9.58
C ILE A 17 6.20 10.37 9.18
N GLY A 18 5.73 9.99 8.00
CA GLY A 18 5.87 8.63 7.50
C GLY A 18 5.80 8.55 5.99
N GLN A 19 5.93 7.33 5.49
CA GLN A 19 5.76 6.98 4.09
C GLN A 19 4.68 5.91 4.05
N ASN A 20 3.55 6.18 3.38
CA ASN A 20 2.40 5.26 3.37
C ASN A 20 1.89 4.90 4.78
N MET A 21 1.69 5.93 5.62
CA MET A 21 1.30 5.79 7.03
C MET A 21 0.01 5.01 7.24
N LYS A 22 -0.88 4.98 6.23
CA LYS A 22 -2.08 4.12 6.23
C LYS A 22 -1.74 2.68 6.63
N TYR A 23 -0.64 2.14 6.10
CA TYR A 23 -0.19 0.79 6.43
C TYR A 23 0.17 0.66 7.91
N ASP A 24 0.98 1.58 8.45
CA ASP A 24 1.36 1.60 9.87
C ASP A 24 0.13 1.71 10.78
N MET A 25 -0.84 2.54 10.39
CA MET A 25 -2.10 2.72 11.12
C MET A 25 -2.90 1.41 11.19
N LEU A 26 -2.99 0.66 10.08
CA LEU A 26 -3.67 -0.63 10.03
C LEU A 26 -2.98 -1.68 10.90
N VAL A 27 -1.66 -1.78 10.81
CA VAL A 27 -0.86 -2.72 11.62
C VAL A 27 -1.03 -2.41 13.11
N LEU A 28 -0.92 -1.15 13.51
CA LEU A 28 -1.05 -0.74 14.92
C LEU A 28 -2.49 -0.87 15.44
N ALA A 29 -3.50 -0.72 14.59
CA ALA A 29 -4.89 -0.95 14.96
C ALA A 29 -5.14 -2.41 15.38
N HIS A 30 -4.47 -3.40 14.79
CA HIS A 30 -4.55 -4.80 15.23
C HIS A 30 -4.01 -5.01 16.65
N HIS A 31 -3.17 -4.09 17.14
CA HIS A 31 -2.66 -4.08 18.50
C HIS A 31 -3.41 -3.10 19.41
N GLY A 32 -4.58 -2.61 18.99
CA GLY A 32 -5.41 -1.70 19.77
C GLY A 32 -4.79 -0.32 19.99
N ILE A 33 -3.96 0.14 19.05
CA ILE A 33 -3.35 1.48 19.04
C ILE A 33 -3.97 2.28 17.90
N ALA A 34 -4.67 3.36 18.25
CA ALA A 34 -5.22 4.29 17.29
C ALA A 34 -4.24 5.44 17.05
N VAL A 35 -3.38 5.30 16.05
CA VAL A 35 -2.40 6.35 15.70
C VAL A 35 -3.13 7.68 15.45
N GLN A 36 -2.61 8.75 16.04
CA GLN A 36 -3.11 10.12 15.89
C GLN A 36 -1.96 11.05 15.55
N GLY A 37 -2.26 12.23 15.00
CA GLY A 37 -1.23 13.24 14.71
C GLY A 37 -0.38 12.87 13.50
N ALA A 38 -0.93 12.12 12.54
CA ALA A 38 -0.32 11.96 11.22
C ALA A 38 -0.26 13.33 10.55
N ALA A 39 0.95 13.90 10.48
CA ALA A 39 1.17 15.28 10.09
C ALA A 39 1.73 15.40 8.67
N PHE A 40 2.41 14.35 8.19
CA PHE A 40 3.01 14.36 6.86
C PHE A 40 3.27 12.95 6.34
N ASP A 41 2.72 12.63 5.17
CA ASP A 41 3.03 11.42 4.43
C ASP A 41 3.82 11.77 3.15
N THR A 42 5.04 11.26 3.01
CA THR A 42 5.92 11.57 1.87
C THR A 42 5.43 10.99 0.54
N MET A 43 4.68 9.87 0.58
CA MET A 43 4.07 9.28 -0.62
C MET A 43 2.96 10.21 -1.12
N ILE A 44 2.09 10.66 -0.22
CA ILE A 44 0.99 11.58 -0.55
C ILE A 44 1.54 12.94 -1.00
N ALA A 45 2.55 13.47 -0.32
CA ALA A 45 3.19 14.72 -0.71
C ALA A 45 3.76 14.64 -2.13
N SER A 46 4.42 13.52 -2.47
CA SER A 46 4.92 13.28 -3.82
C SER A 46 3.79 13.16 -4.85
N TYR A 47 2.70 12.48 -4.51
CA TYR A 47 1.53 12.33 -5.37
C TYR A 47 0.87 13.67 -5.69
N VAL A 48 0.65 14.50 -4.67
CA VAL A 48 0.05 15.84 -4.83
C VAL A 48 0.91 16.74 -5.72
N LEU A 49 2.24 16.68 -5.57
CA LEU A 49 3.15 17.45 -6.42
C LEU A 49 3.13 16.98 -7.87
N HIS A 50 3.16 15.66 -8.09
CA HIS A 50 3.33 15.10 -9.42
C HIS A 50 2.61 13.74 -9.57
N PRO A 51 1.29 13.73 -9.81
CA PRO A 51 0.49 12.50 -9.82
C PRO A 51 0.83 11.56 -10.99
N GLY A 52 1.47 12.08 -12.05
CA GLY A 52 1.89 11.29 -13.21
C GLY A 52 3.22 10.56 -13.05
N ARG A 53 3.84 10.58 -11.87
CA ARG A 53 5.13 9.88 -11.65
C ARG A 53 4.95 8.37 -11.74
N PRO A 54 5.97 7.63 -12.24
CA PRO A 54 5.91 6.17 -12.28
C PRO A 54 5.83 5.51 -10.89
N SER A 55 6.41 6.15 -9.87
CA SER A 55 6.42 5.64 -8.49
C SER A 55 6.50 6.77 -7.47
N HIS A 56 5.81 6.55 -6.36
CA HIS A 56 5.86 7.35 -5.13
C HIS A 56 6.45 6.55 -3.95
N GLY A 57 7.03 5.39 -4.22
CA GLY A 57 7.69 4.56 -3.21
C GLY A 57 8.97 5.19 -2.67
N LEU A 58 9.35 4.83 -1.45
CA LEU A 58 10.46 5.45 -0.72
C LEU A 58 11.77 5.41 -1.53
N ASP A 59 12.12 4.25 -2.07
CA ASP A 59 13.36 4.03 -2.82
C ASP A 59 13.46 4.96 -4.05
N ALA A 60 12.36 5.10 -4.79
CA ALA A 60 12.30 5.94 -5.97
C ALA A 60 12.43 7.44 -5.60
N LEU A 61 11.77 7.85 -4.51
CA LEU A 61 11.84 9.22 -4.02
C LEU A 61 13.23 9.54 -3.46
N ALA A 62 13.83 8.63 -2.70
CA ALA A 62 15.16 8.78 -2.14
C ALA A 62 16.21 8.94 -3.26
N LEU A 63 16.12 8.09 -4.28
CA LEU A 63 17.05 8.16 -5.41
C LEU A 63 16.93 9.49 -6.16
N GLU A 64 15.72 9.96 -6.43
CA GLU A 64 15.54 11.19 -7.21
C GLU A 64 15.83 12.46 -6.40
N TYR A 65 15.24 12.60 -5.22
CA TYR A 65 15.29 13.85 -4.47
C TYR A 65 16.55 13.98 -3.60
N LEU A 66 17.16 12.86 -3.21
CA LEU A 66 18.30 12.83 -2.31
C LEU A 66 19.56 12.24 -2.95
N ASN A 67 19.48 11.76 -4.20
CA ASN A 67 20.55 11.01 -4.87
C ASN A 67 21.07 9.85 -3.99
N TYR A 68 20.14 9.17 -3.31
CA TYR A 68 20.43 8.15 -2.32
C TYR A 68 19.74 6.84 -2.68
N LYS A 69 20.51 5.76 -2.76
CA LYS A 69 19.98 4.42 -2.98
C LYS A 69 19.76 3.74 -1.63
N THR A 70 18.50 3.54 -1.26
CA THR A 70 18.08 2.80 -0.07
C THR A 70 18.34 1.30 -0.22
N THR A 71 18.42 0.63 0.93
CA THR A 71 18.36 -0.81 1.07
C THR A 71 16.92 -1.25 0.79
N THR A 72 16.72 -2.18 -0.14
CA THR A 72 15.37 -2.65 -0.47
C THR A 72 14.91 -3.74 0.48
N TYR A 73 13.59 -3.94 0.59
CA TYR A 73 13.04 -5.06 1.36
C TYR A 73 13.58 -6.43 0.87
N ALA A 74 13.85 -6.56 -0.43
CA ALA A 74 14.42 -7.77 -1.01
C ALA A 74 15.90 -7.99 -0.62
N ASP A 75 16.65 -6.91 -0.36
CA ASP A 75 18.03 -7.02 0.10
C ASP A 75 18.11 -7.66 1.49
N VAL A 76 17.10 -7.41 2.35
CA VAL A 76 17.06 -7.94 3.72
C VAL A 76 16.27 -9.25 3.85
N THR A 77 15.25 -9.47 3.01
CA THR A 77 14.41 -10.69 3.09
C THR A 77 14.68 -11.71 1.99
N GLY A 78 15.49 -11.38 0.98
CA GLY A 78 15.66 -12.22 -0.20
C GLY A 78 14.46 -12.13 -1.17
N THR A 79 14.39 -13.07 -2.13
CA THR A 79 13.39 -13.03 -3.21
C THR A 79 12.82 -14.41 -3.54
N GLY A 80 11.62 -14.40 -4.13
CA GLY A 80 10.95 -15.58 -4.65
C GLY A 80 10.62 -16.61 -3.56
N ARG A 81 10.71 -17.90 -3.89
CA ARG A 81 10.39 -18.99 -2.96
C ARG A 81 11.31 -19.08 -1.73
N LYS A 82 12.45 -18.39 -1.75
CA LYS A 82 13.42 -18.35 -0.64
C LYS A 82 13.32 -17.07 0.19
N GLN A 83 12.35 -16.20 -0.11
CA GLN A 83 12.12 -15.00 0.68
C GLN A 83 11.67 -15.40 2.10
N ILE A 84 12.32 -14.82 3.10
CA ILE A 84 12.01 -15.03 4.53
C ILE A 84 11.05 -13.96 5.06
N GLY A 85 10.44 -14.22 6.21
CA GLY A 85 9.68 -13.19 6.95
C GLY A 85 10.60 -12.13 7.55
N PHE A 86 10.09 -10.91 7.75
CA PHE A 86 10.88 -9.85 8.40
C PHE A 86 11.23 -10.19 9.86
N ASP A 87 10.44 -11.06 10.50
CA ASP A 87 10.70 -11.62 11.83
C ASP A 87 11.89 -12.60 11.88
N GLU A 88 12.33 -13.10 10.72
CA GLU A 88 13.50 -13.98 10.59
C GLU A 88 14.79 -13.22 10.26
N VAL A 89 14.70 -11.93 9.95
CA VAL A 89 15.85 -11.07 9.67
C VAL A 89 16.63 -10.83 10.97
N ASP A 90 17.96 -10.86 10.90
CA ASP A 90 18.77 -10.58 12.08
C ASP A 90 18.56 -9.14 12.58
N VAL A 91 18.68 -8.96 13.90
CA VAL A 91 18.31 -7.70 14.56
C VAL A 91 19.12 -6.51 14.03
N GLN A 92 20.40 -6.71 13.68
CA GLN A 92 21.24 -5.60 13.23
C GLN A 92 20.77 -5.14 11.84
N THR A 93 20.62 -6.07 10.90
CA THR A 93 20.11 -5.77 9.55
C THR A 93 18.71 -5.15 9.60
N ALA A 94 17.81 -5.70 10.42
CA ALA A 94 16.46 -5.14 10.59
C ALA A 94 16.49 -3.72 11.17
N THR A 95 17.41 -3.45 12.10
CA THR A 95 17.59 -2.12 12.71
C THR A 95 18.10 -1.12 11.68
N ASP A 96 19.12 -1.48 10.91
CA ASP A 96 19.73 -0.58 9.92
C ASP A 96 18.72 -0.25 8.80
N TYR A 97 17.98 -1.24 8.29
CA TYR A 97 16.91 -1.05 7.32
C TYR A 97 15.78 -0.16 7.86
N SER A 98 15.23 -0.47 9.04
CA SER A 98 14.12 0.29 9.61
C SER A 98 14.52 1.71 10.02
N GLY A 99 15.77 1.88 10.46
CA GLY A 99 16.35 3.19 10.80
C GLY A 99 16.57 4.05 9.56
N GLU A 100 17.05 3.45 8.47
CA GLU A 100 17.18 4.11 7.17
C GLU A 100 15.84 4.60 6.66
N ASP A 101 14.79 3.77 6.68
CA ASP A 101 13.45 4.15 6.24
C ASP A 101 12.93 5.40 6.98
N ALA A 102 13.10 5.45 8.30
CA ALA A 102 12.69 6.58 9.13
C ALA A 102 13.50 7.86 8.82
N ASP A 103 14.82 7.75 8.65
CA ASP A 103 15.70 8.87 8.35
C ASP A 103 15.43 9.44 6.94
N ILE A 104 15.35 8.57 5.92
CA ILE A 104 15.09 8.96 4.54
C ILE A 104 13.71 9.61 4.42
N THR A 105 12.69 9.09 5.10
CA THR A 105 11.37 9.69 5.17
C THR A 105 11.41 11.12 5.74
N LEU A 106 12.18 11.35 6.82
CA LEU A 106 12.35 12.70 7.36
C LEU A 106 13.05 13.65 6.38
N ARG A 107 14.12 13.19 5.74
CA ARG A 107 14.86 13.97 4.72
C ARG A 107 13.97 14.32 3.53
N LEU A 108 13.14 13.37 3.07
CA LEU A 108 12.16 13.62 2.01
C LEU A 108 11.12 14.64 2.43
N LYS A 109 10.58 14.57 3.65
CA LYS A 109 9.68 15.61 4.17
C LYS A 109 10.32 17.01 4.11
N LEU A 110 11.58 17.12 4.51
CA LEU A 110 12.31 18.40 4.47
C LEU A 110 12.50 18.93 3.04
N ASN A 111 12.56 18.05 2.04
CA ASN A 111 12.65 18.43 0.62
C ASN A 111 11.29 18.74 -0.01
N LEU A 112 10.26 17.94 0.29
CA LEU A 112 8.95 18.00 -0.36
C LEU A 112 8.03 19.08 0.24
N ALA A 113 8.11 19.34 1.55
CA ALA A 113 7.23 20.32 2.19
C ALA A 113 7.37 21.75 1.62
N PRO A 114 8.58 22.30 1.38
CA PRO A 114 8.72 23.60 0.73
C PRO A 114 8.11 23.62 -0.69
N ARG A 115 8.26 22.53 -1.44
CA ARG A 115 7.74 22.41 -2.81
C ARG A 115 6.21 22.44 -2.86
N LEU A 116 5.53 21.86 -1.87
CA LEU A 116 4.07 21.92 -1.74
C LEU A 116 3.58 23.37 -1.63
N ALA A 117 4.30 24.18 -0.85
CA ALA A 117 4.01 25.61 -0.70
C ALA A 117 4.33 26.39 -1.98
N GLU A 118 5.50 26.14 -2.59
CA GLU A 118 5.93 26.81 -3.84
C GLU A 118 4.97 26.56 -5.00
N GLN A 119 4.38 25.36 -5.10
CA GLN A 119 3.40 25.02 -6.14
C GLN A 119 1.95 25.34 -5.74
N GLY A 120 1.71 25.87 -4.54
CA GLY A 120 0.39 26.27 -4.07
C GLY A 120 -0.58 25.10 -3.80
N VAL A 121 -0.06 23.89 -3.62
CA VAL A 121 -0.84 22.65 -3.41
C VAL A 121 -0.85 22.18 -1.94
N GLU A 122 -0.28 22.96 -1.03
CA GLU A 122 -0.25 22.64 0.41
C GLU A 122 -1.64 22.44 1.03
N ALA A 123 -2.63 23.26 0.64
CA ALA A 123 -4.00 23.11 1.14
C ALA A 123 -4.65 21.80 0.66
N LEU A 124 -4.41 21.40 -0.59
CA LEU A 124 -4.87 20.13 -1.14
C LEU A 124 -4.28 18.95 -0.34
N PHE A 125 -2.97 18.99 -0.11
CA PHE A 125 -2.26 18.00 0.69
C PHE A 125 -2.80 17.91 2.12
N ARG A 126 -2.86 19.04 2.83
CA ARG A 126 -3.18 19.08 4.26
C ARG A 126 -4.67 18.92 4.56
N ASP A 127 -5.53 19.56 3.78
CA ASP A 127 -6.95 19.71 4.12
C ASP A 127 -7.82 18.66 3.42
N MET A 128 -7.28 17.93 2.43
CA MET A 128 -8.00 16.88 1.70
C MET A 128 -7.29 15.52 1.76
N GLU A 129 -6.06 15.43 1.26
CA GLU A 129 -5.39 14.13 1.07
C GLU A 129 -4.97 13.47 2.40
N MET A 130 -4.37 14.24 3.32
CA MET A 130 -3.99 13.72 4.63
C MET A 130 -5.19 13.21 5.46
N PRO A 131 -6.33 13.93 5.55
CA PRO A 131 -7.54 13.41 6.19
C PRO A 131 -8.15 12.19 5.48
N LEU A 132 -8.10 12.15 4.15
CA LEU A 132 -8.62 11.03 3.36
C LEU A 132 -7.90 9.72 3.69
N MET A 133 -6.60 9.77 3.98
CA MET A 133 -5.83 8.60 4.41
C MET A 133 -6.44 7.89 5.63
N GLU A 134 -6.90 8.65 6.63
CA GLU A 134 -7.53 8.08 7.84
C GLU A 134 -8.86 7.40 7.50
N VAL A 135 -9.67 8.03 6.64
CA VAL A 135 -10.94 7.45 6.16
C VAL A 135 -10.69 6.16 5.38
N LEU A 136 -9.68 6.13 4.52
CA LEU A 136 -9.31 4.93 3.75
C LEU A 136 -8.82 3.81 4.67
N ALA A 137 -8.05 4.11 5.71
CA ALA A 137 -7.65 3.13 6.72
C ALA A 137 -8.87 2.51 7.43
N ASP A 138 -9.85 3.34 7.82
CA ASP A 138 -11.08 2.86 8.47
C ASP A 138 -11.95 2.02 7.52
N MET A 139 -12.07 2.42 6.26
CA MET A 139 -12.79 1.65 5.23
C MET A 139 -12.13 0.29 5.00
N GLU A 140 -10.80 0.25 4.87
CA GLU A 140 -10.04 -0.99 4.67
C GLU A 140 -10.16 -1.93 5.87
N ARG A 141 -10.06 -1.40 7.09
CA ARG A 141 -10.25 -2.20 8.32
C ARG A 141 -11.68 -2.73 8.45
N THR A 142 -12.67 -1.97 8.00
CA THR A 142 -14.09 -2.38 8.04
C THR A 142 -14.34 -3.52 7.05
N GLY A 143 -13.72 -3.46 5.87
CA GLY A 143 -13.88 -4.44 4.81
C GLY A 143 -15.29 -4.43 4.20
N VAL A 144 -15.55 -5.43 3.37
CA VAL A 144 -16.84 -5.64 2.70
C VAL A 144 -17.31 -7.07 2.98
N ARG A 145 -18.57 -7.21 3.40
CA ARG A 145 -19.16 -8.54 3.64
C ARG A 145 -19.45 -9.24 2.32
N ILE A 146 -18.90 -10.45 2.16
CA ILE A 146 -19.09 -11.30 0.98
C ILE A 146 -20.01 -12.47 1.30
N ASP A 147 -21.01 -12.72 0.45
CA ASP A 147 -21.82 -13.94 0.49
C ASP A 147 -21.17 -15.02 -0.39
N ALA A 148 -20.35 -15.85 0.23
CA ALA A 148 -19.66 -16.95 -0.45
C ALA A 148 -20.64 -18.00 -1.03
N SER A 149 -21.80 -18.21 -0.40
CA SER A 149 -22.78 -19.19 -0.87
C SER A 149 -23.47 -18.71 -2.16
N PHE A 150 -23.80 -17.42 -2.22
CA PHE A 150 -24.28 -16.81 -3.45
C PHE A 150 -23.24 -16.88 -4.56
N LEU A 151 -21.98 -16.53 -4.28
CA LEU A 151 -20.90 -16.59 -5.27
C LEU A 151 -20.69 -18.01 -5.80
N GLN A 152 -20.78 -19.04 -4.95
CA GLN A 152 -20.67 -20.43 -5.38
C GLN A 152 -21.82 -20.84 -6.32
N LYS A 153 -23.06 -20.42 -6.02
CA LYS A 153 -24.21 -20.65 -6.91
C LYS A 153 -24.04 -19.96 -8.25
N MET A 154 -23.57 -18.72 -8.24
CA MET A 154 -23.30 -17.95 -9.44
C MET A 154 -22.20 -18.62 -10.29
N SER A 155 -21.14 -19.15 -9.68
CA SER A 155 -20.11 -19.94 -10.37
C SER A 155 -20.72 -21.14 -11.11
N GLY A 156 -21.57 -21.91 -10.44
CA GLY A 156 -22.24 -23.06 -11.06
C GLY A 156 -23.18 -22.68 -12.22
N SER A 157 -23.89 -21.54 -12.11
CA SER A 157 -24.71 -21.03 -13.21
C SER A 157 -23.86 -20.68 -14.42
N LEU A 158 -22.73 -19.98 -14.21
CA LEU A 158 -21.82 -19.59 -15.28
C LEU A 158 -21.16 -20.81 -15.94
N GLU A 159 -20.81 -21.85 -15.18
CA GLU A 159 -20.31 -23.11 -15.73
C GLU A 159 -21.35 -23.80 -16.63
N GLY A 160 -22.63 -23.77 -16.24
CA GLY A 160 -23.74 -24.28 -17.05
C GLY A 160 -23.95 -23.47 -18.33
N ASP A 161 -23.88 -22.14 -18.24
CA ASP A 161 -24.01 -21.23 -19.39
C ASP A 161 -22.84 -21.43 -20.38
N ILE A 162 -21.61 -21.54 -19.87
CA ILE A 162 -20.42 -21.83 -20.67
C ILE A 162 -20.63 -23.15 -21.42
N SER A 163 -20.97 -24.23 -20.71
CA SER A 163 -21.17 -25.55 -21.31
C SER A 163 -22.23 -25.50 -22.42
N SER A 164 -23.35 -24.81 -22.18
CA SER A 164 -24.43 -24.65 -23.15
C SER A 164 -24.02 -23.84 -24.39
N LEU A 165 -23.15 -22.85 -24.22
CA LEU A 165 -22.60 -22.06 -25.32
C LEU A 165 -21.55 -22.83 -26.11
N GLU A 166 -20.69 -23.61 -25.45
CA GLU A 166 -19.73 -24.48 -26.11
C GLU A 166 -20.43 -25.50 -27.02
N GLU A 167 -21.51 -26.13 -26.54
CA GLU A 167 -22.31 -27.06 -27.36
C GLU A 167 -22.88 -26.37 -28.60
N LYS A 168 -23.46 -25.18 -28.44
CA LYS A 168 -23.97 -24.39 -29.59
C LYS A 168 -22.87 -24.03 -30.59
N ILE A 169 -21.67 -23.71 -30.12
CA ILE A 169 -20.52 -23.42 -30.98
C ILE A 169 -20.16 -24.68 -31.80
N TYR A 170 -20.07 -25.85 -31.15
CA TYR A 170 -19.77 -27.10 -31.84
C TYR A 170 -20.85 -27.50 -32.84
N GLU A 171 -22.14 -27.29 -32.52
CA GLU A 171 -23.24 -27.54 -33.44
C GLU A 171 -23.17 -26.64 -34.68
N LEU A 172 -22.90 -25.34 -34.50
CA LEU A 172 -22.81 -24.39 -35.60
C LEU A 172 -21.55 -24.60 -36.46
N ALA A 173 -20.44 -25.03 -35.85
CA ALA A 173 -19.19 -25.33 -36.55
C ALA A 173 -19.19 -26.70 -37.22
N GLY A 174 -20.00 -27.65 -36.75
CA GLY A 174 -20.05 -29.03 -37.23
C GLY A 174 -18.92 -29.92 -36.71
N GLU A 175 -18.06 -29.42 -35.83
CA GLU A 175 -16.96 -30.18 -35.22
C GLU A 175 -16.64 -29.67 -33.80
N LYS A 176 -15.95 -30.51 -33.02
CA LYS A 176 -15.40 -30.12 -31.72
C LYS A 176 -13.96 -29.65 -31.88
N PHE A 177 -13.67 -28.46 -31.37
CA PHE A 177 -12.34 -27.87 -31.34
C PHE A 177 -12.11 -27.18 -29.99
N ASN A 178 -10.88 -26.77 -29.71
CA ASN A 178 -10.62 -26.03 -28.49
C ASN A 178 -11.03 -24.56 -28.68
N ILE A 179 -12.13 -24.13 -28.07
CA ILE A 179 -12.64 -22.76 -28.17
C ILE A 179 -11.66 -21.74 -27.58
N ASN A 180 -10.78 -22.15 -26.67
CA ASN A 180 -9.76 -21.29 -26.08
C ASN A 180 -8.47 -21.17 -26.93
N SER A 181 -8.42 -21.83 -28.09
CA SER A 181 -7.29 -21.72 -29.02
C SER A 181 -7.47 -20.49 -29.93
N PRO A 182 -6.44 -19.65 -30.11
CA PRO A 182 -6.46 -18.58 -31.12
C PRO A 182 -6.36 -19.10 -32.57
N LYS A 183 -6.30 -20.42 -32.76
CA LYS A 183 -6.22 -21.14 -34.04
C LYS A 183 -7.30 -22.20 -34.13
#